data_AF-Q1Q953-F1
#
_entry.id   AF-Q1Q953-F1
#
_cell.length_a   1.000
_cell.length_b   1.000
_cell.length_c   1.000
_cell.angle_alpha   90.00
_cell.angle_beta   90.00
_cell.angle_gamma   90.00
#
_symmetry.space_group_name_H-M   'P 1'
#
loop_
_entity.id
_entity.type
_entity.pdbx_description
1 polymer ?
#
loop_
_entity_poly.entity_id
_entity_poly.type
_entity_poly.pdbx_seq_one_letter_code
_entity_poly.pdbx_strand_id
1 'polypeptide(L)'
;MSQSFDLYLATETLADDAQQLGVTVKVLQQISVQVSATLVAQPEAYLQLQYHVTLPSESLAALLTWPKWQADKVGFKDYLWEQTCLECFLAGSLISSSSSKDNDKSPKTNMTMSYIEINASPEGQYALYEFDSYRSPTTLPPRPLMYADGQTRAAINWIDGNNPKLLTHEPYHHQRSFRMPLDSLTSLNRKSDYSNDALIKYIHPCVILSFGEITLYFAPKHASPPDFHNSQYWTPFDRLAALAK
;
A
#
# COMPACT_ATOMS: atom_id res chain seq x y z
N MET A 1 16.13 4.63 9.22
CA MET A 1 15.35 5.84 8.96
C MET A 1 14.17 5.42 8.11
N SER A 2 13.11 6.23 8.03
CA SER A 2 11.89 5.89 7.30
C SER A 2 11.36 7.14 6.61
N GLN A 3 10.87 7.02 5.39
CA GLN A 3 10.07 8.06 4.75
C GLN A 3 8.64 7.95 5.29
N SER A 4 8.10 9.03 5.85
CA SER A 4 6.74 9.08 6.38
C SER A 4 5.78 9.79 5.45
N PHE A 5 4.53 9.32 5.43
CA PHE A 5 3.44 9.84 4.61
C PHE A 5 2.23 10.07 5.51
N ASP A 6 1.75 11.30 5.57
CA ASP A 6 0.43 11.59 6.11
C ASP A 6 -0.59 11.43 4.98
N LEU A 7 -1.62 10.62 5.23
CA LEU A 7 -2.68 10.38 4.24
C LEU A 7 -3.90 11.24 4.59
N TYR A 8 -4.47 11.84 3.56
CA TYR A 8 -5.64 12.70 3.68
C TYR A 8 -6.87 11.98 3.16
N LEU A 9 -8.01 12.26 3.79
CA LEU A 9 -9.31 11.75 3.39
C LEU A 9 -9.74 12.37 2.05
N ALA A 10 -10.23 11.56 1.10
CA ALA A 10 -10.95 12.03 -0.07
C ALA A 10 -12.20 12.83 0.35
N THR A 11 -12.54 13.88 -0.39
CA THR A 11 -13.48 14.91 0.11
C THR A 11 -14.80 15.00 -0.67
N GLU A 12 -14.90 14.25 -1.76
CA GLU A 12 -15.98 14.31 -2.73
C GLU A 12 -17.35 13.99 -2.13
N THR A 13 -17.42 12.97 -1.27
CA THR A 13 -18.66 12.49 -0.62
C THR A 13 -18.72 12.80 0.86
N LEU A 14 -17.79 13.63 1.36
CA LEU A 14 -17.50 13.75 2.79
C LEU A 14 -18.68 14.21 3.65
N ALA A 15 -19.55 15.08 3.12
CA ALA A 15 -20.74 15.53 3.84
C ALA A 15 -21.78 14.41 3.99
N ASP A 16 -22.01 13.65 2.92
CA ASP A 16 -22.95 12.54 2.89
C ASP A 16 -22.45 11.36 3.75
N ASP A 17 -21.15 11.08 3.69
CA ASP A 17 -20.49 10.07 4.52
C ASP A 17 -20.59 10.42 6.01
N ALA A 18 -20.32 11.68 6.37
CA ALA A 18 -20.45 12.15 7.75
C ALA A 18 -21.87 12.01 8.27
N GLN A 19 -22.87 12.38 7.46
CA GLN A 19 -24.28 12.25 7.81
C GLN A 19 -24.67 10.79 8.02
N GLN A 20 -24.27 9.88 7.13
CA GLN A 20 -24.58 8.45 7.25
C GLN A 20 -23.90 7.78 8.46
N LEU A 21 -22.70 8.23 8.81
CA LEU A 21 -21.98 7.79 10.00
C LEU A 21 -22.46 8.46 11.30
N GLY A 22 -23.41 9.40 11.23
CA GLY A 22 -23.92 10.11 12.40
C GLY A 22 -22.87 11.01 13.07
N VAL A 23 -21.89 11.51 12.31
CA VAL A 23 -20.81 12.39 12.80
C VAL A 23 -20.78 13.69 12.00
N THR A 24 -19.91 14.62 12.39
CA THR A 24 -19.68 15.85 11.61
C THR A 24 -18.55 15.64 10.61
N VAL A 25 -18.54 16.43 9.52
CA VAL A 25 -17.41 16.50 8.58
C VAL A 25 -16.08 16.73 9.30
N LYS A 26 -16.08 17.60 10.32
CA LYS A 26 -14.89 17.90 11.13
C LYS A 26 -14.35 16.66 11.83
N VAL A 27 -15.23 15.77 12.32
CA VAL A 27 -14.82 14.50 12.95
C VAL A 27 -14.13 13.60 11.92
N LEU A 28 -14.70 13.43 10.71
CA LEU A 28 -14.04 12.63 9.67
C LEU A 28 -12.68 13.19 9.26
N GLN A 29 -12.54 14.52 9.17
CA GLN A 29 -11.28 15.20 8.88
C GLN A 29 -10.22 15.05 9.99
N GLN A 30 -10.61 14.63 11.20
CA GLN A 30 -9.70 14.39 12.31
C GLN A 30 -9.20 12.94 12.37
N ILE A 31 -9.66 12.06 11.47
CA ILE A 31 -9.02 10.75 11.29
C ILE A 31 -7.59 10.97 10.82
N SER A 32 -6.63 10.45 11.56
CA SER A 32 -5.22 10.52 11.22
C SER A 32 -4.76 9.16 10.69
N VAL A 33 -4.22 9.15 9.48
CA VAL A 33 -3.62 7.97 8.88
C VAL A 33 -2.19 8.32 8.48
N GLN A 34 -1.22 7.60 9.05
CA GLN A 34 0.19 7.79 8.75
C GLN A 34 0.81 6.47 8.32
N VAL A 35 1.63 6.51 7.28
CA VAL A 35 2.38 5.35 6.79
C VAL A 35 3.86 5.65 6.80
N SER A 36 4.66 4.74 7.33
CA SER A 36 6.12 4.79 7.25
C SER A 36 6.62 3.71 6.30
N ALA A 37 7.47 4.11 5.37
CA ALA A 37 8.18 3.24 4.45
C ALA A 37 9.67 3.20 4.81
N THR A 38 10.18 2.00 5.06
CA THR A 38 11.60 1.76 5.39
C THR A 38 12.18 0.80 4.36
N LEU A 39 13.25 1.22 3.71
CA LEU A 39 14.05 0.36 2.84
C LEU A 39 15.22 -0.22 3.63
N VAL A 40 15.29 -1.54 3.69
CA VAL A 40 16.43 -2.26 4.25
C VAL A 40 17.14 -2.96 3.12
N ALA A 41 18.45 -2.75 2.98
CA ALA A 41 19.24 -3.28 1.86
C ALA A 41 20.04 -4.54 2.22
N GLN A 42 20.26 -4.82 3.51
CA GLN A 42 21.07 -5.93 4.01
C GLN A 42 20.53 -6.45 5.35
N PRO A 43 20.68 -7.74 5.69
CA PRO A 43 21.29 -8.79 4.86
C PRO A 43 20.39 -9.25 3.69
N GLU A 44 19.08 -9.05 3.82
CA GLU A 44 18.07 -9.29 2.77
C GLU A 44 17.39 -7.97 2.46
N ALA A 45 17.20 -7.68 1.17
CA ALA A 45 16.58 -6.45 0.73
C ALA A 45 15.06 -6.54 0.88
N TYR A 46 14.46 -5.61 1.62
CA TYR A 46 13.00 -5.51 1.76
C TYR A 46 12.51 -4.07 1.89
N LEU A 47 11.29 -3.84 1.43
CA LEU A 47 10.51 -2.67 1.78
C LEU A 47 9.59 -3.02 2.95
N GLN A 48 9.74 -2.33 4.07
CA GLN A 48 8.82 -2.41 5.19
C GLN A 48 7.82 -1.26 5.13
N LEU A 49 6.54 -1.58 5.30
CA LEU A 49 5.45 -0.61 5.43
C LEU A 49 4.82 -0.78 6.80
N GLN A 50 4.60 0.34 7.49
CA GLN A 50 3.93 0.40 8.77
C GLN A 50 2.82 1.43 8.71
N TYR A 51 1.59 0.98 8.91
CA TYR A 51 0.39 1.79 8.87
C TYR A 51 -0.07 2.08 10.29
N HIS A 52 -0.38 3.34 10.58
CA HIS A 52 -1.00 3.81 11.80
C HIS A 52 -2.30 4.53 11.46
N VAL A 53 -3.39 4.12 12.08
CA VAL A 53 -4.70 4.76 11.96
C VAL A 53 -5.15 5.18 13.35
N THR A 54 -5.47 6.46 13.51
CA THR A 54 -6.00 7.02 14.74
C THR A 54 -7.36 7.64 14.47
N LEU A 55 -8.37 7.18 15.20
CA LEU A 55 -9.71 7.72 15.15
C LEU A 55 -9.91 8.78 16.26
N PRO A 56 -10.69 9.85 16.00
CA PRO A 56 -10.86 10.95 16.93
C PRO A 56 -11.86 10.67 18.08
N SER A 57 -12.59 9.56 18.05
CA SER A 57 -13.63 9.26 19.04
C SER A 57 -13.98 7.77 19.11
N GLU A 58 -14.56 7.38 20.25
CA GLU A 58 -15.06 6.03 20.50
C GLU A 58 -16.23 5.62 19.63
N SER A 59 -17.18 6.53 19.45
CA SER A 59 -18.35 6.27 18.62
C SER A 59 -17.94 5.95 17.18
N LEU A 60 -16.99 6.68 16.62
CA LEU A 60 -16.49 6.40 15.27
C LEU A 60 -15.67 5.11 15.22
N ALA A 61 -14.87 4.82 16.24
CA ALA A 61 -14.10 3.58 16.32
C ALA A 61 -14.97 2.33 16.45
N ALA A 62 -16.09 2.41 17.14
CA ALA A 62 -17.07 1.33 17.21
C ALA A 62 -17.70 1.00 15.84
N LEU A 63 -17.67 1.94 14.88
CA LEU A 63 -18.17 1.73 13.52
C LEU A 63 -17.10 1.16 12.58
N LEU A 64 -15.80 1.32 12.89
CA LEU A 64 -14.72 0.84 12.04
C LEU A 64 -14.67 -0.69 12.03
N THR A 65 -14.73 -1.27 10.84
CA THR A 65 -14.43 -2.69 10.63
C THR A 65 -12.93 -2.89 10.51
N TRP A 66 -12.25 -3.01 11.66
CA TRP A 66 -10.84 -3.40 11.73
C TRP A 66 -10.72 -4.88 12.08
N PRO A 67 -10.42 -5.77 11.12
CA PRO A 67 -10.44 -7.20 11.40
C PRO A 67 -9.31 -7.59 12.36
N LYS A 68 -9.63 -8.54 13.25
CA LYS A 68 -8.65 -9.14 14.15
C LYS A 68 -7.67 -9.96 13.33
N TRP A 69 -6.40 -9.95 13.72
CA TRP A 69 -5.38 -10.80 13.11
C TRP A 69 -5.72 -12.29 13.26
N GLN A 70 -5.55 -13.08 12.19
CA GLN A 70 -5.77 -14.52 12.18
C GLN A 70 -4.60 -15.22 11.45
N ALA A 71 -3.75 -15.91 12.21
CA ALA A 71 -2.53 -16.53 11.68
C ALA A 71 -2.82 -17.62 10.62
N ASP A 72 -3.93 -18.33 10.76
CA ASP A 72 -4.41 -19.35 9.83
C ASP A 72 -4.97 -18.78 8.52
N LYS A 73 -5.30 -17.49 8.48
CA LYS A 73 -5.74 -16.79 7.26
C LYS A 73 -4.60 -16.14 6.48
N VAL A 74 -3.37 -16.14 6.99
CA VAL A 74 -2.23 -15.53 6.30
C VAL A 74 -1.99 -16.23 4.96
N GLY A 75 -2.18 -15.49 3.88
CA GLY A 75 -2.04 -16.04 2.53
C GLY A 75 -2.64 -15.13 1.47
N PHE A 76 -2.43 -15.53 0.22
CA PHE A 76 -2.92 -14.79 -0.93
C PHE A 76 -4.46 -14.84 -1.04
N LYS A 77 -5.11 -13.71 -1.25
CA LYS A 77 -6.54 -13.62 -1.57
C LYS A 77 -6.87 -12.36 -2.38
N ASP A 78 -7.66 -12.53 -3.43
CA ASP A 78 -8.12 -11.42 -4.28
C ASP A 78 -9.24 -10.58 -3.63
N TYR A 79 -9.55 -9.42 -4.22
CA TYR A 79 -10.67 -8.53 -3.85
C TYR A 79 -10.60 -7.94 -2.43
N LEU A 80 -9.40 -7.76 -1.88
CA LEU A 80 -9.23 -7.21 -0.52
C LEU A 80 -9.67 -5.74 -0.41
N TRP A 81 -9.65 -4.99 -1.51
CA TRP A 81 -10.07 -3.58 -1.60
C TRP A 81 -11.57 -3.37 -1.36
N GLU A 82 -12.38 -4.43 -1.30
CA GLU A 82 -13.82 -4.36 -0.97
C GLU A 82 -14.09 -4.13 0.52
N GLN A 83 -13.04 -4.18 1.36
CA GLN A 83 -13.10 -3.98 2.81
C GLN A 83 -11.96 -3.07 3.27
N THR A 84 -11.79 -2.95 4.60
CA THR A 84 -10.60 -2.27 5.16
C THR A 84 -9.32 -2.89 4.60
N CYS A 85 -8.57 -2.11 3.82
CA CYS A 85 -7.41 -2.55 3.05
C CYS A 85 -6.28 -1.54 3.20
N LEU A 86 -5.08 -2.06 3.48
CA LEU A 86 -3.84 -1.30 3.54
C LEU A 86 -3.15 -1.49 2.20
N GLU A 87 -3.08 -0.43 1.40
CA GLU A 87 -2.62 -0.50 0.02
C GLU A 87 -1.31 0.26 -0.18
N CYS A 88 -0.51 -0.18 -1.16
CA CYS A 88 0.66 0.57 -1.59
C CYS A 88 0.97 0.32 -3.05
N PHE A 89 1.15 1.40 -3.81
CA PHE A 89 1.53 1.35 -5.21
C PHE A 89 3.00 1.72 -5.37
N LEU A 90 3.72 0.95 -6.17
CA LEU A 90 5.15 1.10 -6.39
C LEU A 90 5.47 1.11 -7.88
N ALA A 91 6.14 2.15 -8.36
CA ALA A 91 6.68 2.19 -9.72
C ALA A 91 8.20 2.41 -9.70
N GLY A 92 8.86 1.88 -10.71
CA GLY A 92 10.32 1.90 -10.86
C GLY A 92 10.76 0.71 -11.70
N SER A 93 12.01 0.29 -11.54
CA SER A 93 12.54 -0.90 -12.23
C SER A 93 12.28 -2.21 -11.47
N LEU A 94 11.29 -2.25 -10.56
CA LEU A 94 10.88 -3.46 -9.82
C LEU A 94 10.35 -4.56 -10.75
N ILE A 95 9.59 -4.19 -11.78
CA ILE A 95 9.00 -5.14 -12.73
C ILE A 95 9.84 -5.14 -14.00
N SER A 96 10.50 -6.27 -14.29
CA SER A 96 11.30 -6.47 -15.50
C SER A 96 10.44 -6.86 -16.72
N SER A 97 9.13 -7.06 -16.54
CA SER A 97 8.20 -7.47 -17.60
C SER A 97 7.67 -6.30 -18.42
N SER A 98 8.58 -5.51 -18.96
CA SER A 98 8.45 -5.27 -20.39
C SER A 98 9.84 -5.33 -20.97
N SER A 99 9.95 -6.13 -22.01
CA SER A 99 10.85 -5.89 -23.12
C SER A 99 10.55 -4.51 -23.72
N SER A 100 10.76 -3.45 -22.94
CA SER A 100 11.16 -2.18 -23.51
C SER A 100 12.50 -2.47 -24.16
N LYS A 101 12.42 -2.79 -25.47
CA LYS A 101 13.40 -2.23 -26.39
C LYS A 101 13.48 -0.76 -26.01
N ASP A 102 14.52 -0.38 -25.27
CA ASP A 102 14.92 0.98 -24.90
C ASP A 102 15.29 1.81 -26.16
N ASN A 103 14.53 1.64 -27.24
CA ASN A 103 14.61 2.44 -28.45
C ASN A 103 13.56 3.55 -28.43
N ASP A 104 12.60 3.53 -27.49
CA ASP A 104 11.65 4.62 -27.33
C ASP A 104 12.22 5.66 -26.35
N LYS A 105 12.93 6.65 -26.91
CA LYS A 105 13.48 7.81 -26.20
C LYS A 105 12.40 8.83 -25.80
N SER A 106 11.13 8.52 -26.00
CA SER A 106 10.06 9.43 -25.64
C SER A 106 9.89 9.46 -24.11
N PRO A 107 9.72 10.66 -23.51
CA PRO A 107 9.52 10.78 -22.08
C PRO A 107 8.23 10.05 -21.69
N LYS A 108 8.36 8.93 -20.97
CA LYS A 108 7.20 8.25 -20.37
C LYS A 108 6.53 9.20 -19.40
N THR A 109 5.26 9.50 -19.64
CA THR A 109 4.41 10.14 -18.63
C THR A 109 4.20 9.15 -17.50
N ASN A 110 3.96 9.63 -16.27
CA ASN A 110 3.77 8.73 -15.13
C ASN A 110 2.70 7.66 -15.38
N MET A 111 1.64 7.98 -16.15
CA MET A 111 0.54 7.03 -16.44
C MET A 111 0.93 5.82 -17.31
N THR A 112 2.08 5.90 -17.99
CA THR A 112 2.58 4.83 -18.89
C THR A 112 3.63 3.93 -18.22
N MET A 113 3.88 4.12 -16.92
CA MET A 113 4.83 3.30 -16.16
C MET A 113 4.15 2.04 -15.66
N SER A 114 4.84 0.91 -15.76
CA SER A 114 4.45 -0.32 -15.08
C SER A 114 4.60 -0.16 -13.56
N TYR A 115 3.75 -0.83 -12.81
CA TYR A 115 3.71 -0.69 -11.35
C TYR A 115 3.19 -1.94 -10.65
N ILE A 116 3.54 -2.06 -9.38
CA ILE A 116 3.02 -3.06 -8.44
C ILE A 116 1.97 -2.40 -7.57
N GLU A 117 0.92 -3.14 -7.28
CA GLU A 117 -0.05 -2.84 -6.22
C GLU A 117 0.07 -3.91 -5.13
N ILE A 118 0.20 -3.49 -3.88
CA ILE A 118 0.18 -4.35 -2.70
C ILE A 118 -1.11 -4.06 -1.95
N ASN A 119 -1.95 -5.07 -1.76
CA ASN A 119 -3.18 -4.98 -0.97
C ASN A 119 -3.06 -5.91 0.24
N ALA A 120 -3.26 -5.38 1.44
CA ALA A 120 -3.12 -6.13 2.69
C ALA A 120 -4.31 -5.89 3.61
N SER A 121 -5.02 -6.96 3.95
CA SER A 121 -6.07 -6.92 4.97
C SER A 121 -5.43 -6.99 6.37
N PRO A 122 -5.88 -6.19 7.36
CA PRO A 122 -5.37 -6.29 8.73
C PRO A 122 -5.55 -7.67 9.40
N GLU A 123 -6.36 -8.56 8.81
CA GLU A 123 -6.58 -9.95 9.23
C GLU A 123 -5.41 -10.88 8.89
N GLY A 124 -4.56 -10.52 7.92
CA GLY A 124 -3.38 -11.31 7.50
C GLY A 124 -3.37 -11.72 6.03
N GLN A 125 -4.50 -11.60 5.34
CA GLN A 125 -4.58 -11.86 3.90
C GLN A 125 -3.92 -10.74 3.10
N TYR A 126 -3.37 -11.08 1.95
CA TYR A 126 -2.72 -10.13 1.05
C TYR A 126 -2.91 -10.50 -0.43
N ALA A 127 -2.69 -9.54 -1.32
CA ALA A 127 -2.49 -9.77 -2.75
C ALA A 127 -1.48 -8.75 -3.27
N LEU A 128 -0.60 -9.21 -4.16
CA LEU A 128 0.30 -8.33 -4.89
C LEU A 128 -0.01 -8.51 -6.36
N TYR A 129 -0.21 -7.40 -7.06
CA TYR A 129 -0.54 -7.38 -8.47
C TYR A 129 0.51 -6.60 -9.25
N GLU A 130 0.62 -6.91 -10.53
CA GLU A 130 1.44 -6.15 -11.48
C GLU A 130 0.60 -5.59 -12.61
N PHE A 131 0.97 -4.40 -13.04
CA PHE A 131 0.32 -3.68 -14.12
C PHE A 131 1.38 -3.14 -15.08
N ASP A 132 1.10 -3.24 -16.38
CA ASP A 132 1.95 -2.75 -17.45
C ASP A 132 1.85 -1.21 -17.56
N SER A 133 0.68 -0.65 -17.23
CA SER A 133 0.38 0.79 -17.14
C SER A 133 -0.97 0.98 -16.43
N TYR A 134 -1.52 2.20 -16.37
CA TYR A 134 -2.80 2.53 -15.72
C TYR A 134 -3.89 1.45 -15.94
N ARG A 135 -4.18 0.66 -14.89
CA ARG A 135 -5.18 -0.43 -14.87
C ARG A 135 -5.05 -1.44 -16.02
N SER A 136 -3.85 -1.60 -16.60
CA SER A 136 -3.58 -2.52 -17.69
C SER A 136 -2.66 -3.65 -17.20
N PRO A 137 -2.98 -4.93 -17.43
CA PRO A 137 -4.20 -5.43 -18.08
C PRO A 137 -5.45 -5.17 -17.23
N THR A 138 -6.62 -5.00 -17.88
CA THR A 138 -7.91 -4.72 -17.23
C THR A 138 -8.61 -5.99 -16.73
N THR A 139 -7.88 -7.09 -16.53
CA THR A 139 -8.44 -8.38 -16.09
C THR A 139 -8.78 -8.35 -14.60
N LEU A 140 -9.88 -9.00 -14.20
CA LEU A 140 -10.28 -9.18 -12.80
C LEU A 140 -10.36 -10.68 -12.44
N PRO A 141 -9.71 -11.13 -11.34
CA PRO A 141 -8.80 -10.35 -10.50
C PRO A 141 -7.55 -9.88 -11.30
N PRO A 142 -6.87 -8.80 -10.87
CA PRO A 142 -5.66 -8.33 -11.56
C PRO A 142 -4.57 -9.41 -11.63
N ARG A 143 -3.62 -9.22 -12.56
CA ARG A 143 -2.54 -10.18 -12.76
C ARG A 143 -1.68 -10.25 -11.48
N PRO A 144 -1.57 -11.41 -10.80
CA PRO A 144 -0.77 -11.51 -9.60
C PRO A 144 0.71 -11.33 -9.92
N LEU A 145 1.42 -10.63 -9.04
CA LEU A 145 2.86 -10.53 -9.10
C LEU A 145 3.48 -11.89 -8.78
N MET A 146 4.35 -12.37 -9.66
CA MET A 146 5.06 -13.64 -9.50
C MET A 146 6.50 -13.38 -9.08
N TYR A 147 7.07 -14.27 -8.28
CA TYR A 147 8.53 -14.31 -8.09
C TYR A 147 9.24 -14.69 -9.39
N ALA A 148 10.56 -14.52 -9.41
CA ALA A 148 11.39 -14.81 -10.58
C ALA A 148 11.30 -16.26 -11.10
N ASP A 149 10.77 -17.20 -10.29
CA ASP A 149 10.50 -18.58 -10.73
C ASP A 149 9.30 -18.70 -11.69
N GLY A 150 8.49 -17.65 -11.81
CA GLY A 150 7.27 -17.61 -12.64
C GLY A 150 6.15 -18.54 -12.17
N GLN A 151 6.28 -19.19 -11.01
CA GLN A 151 5.33 -20.20 -10.50
C GLN A 151 4.78 -19.84 -9.13
N THR A 152 5.57 -19.15 -8.31
CA THR A 152 5.19 -18.76 -6.95
C THR A 152 4.74 -17.31 -6.95
N ARG A 153 3.58 -17.04 -6.34
CA ARG A 153 3.10 -15.67 -6.13
C ARG A 153 4.00 -14.94 -5.13
N ALA A 154 4.26 -13.67 -5.41
CA ALA A 154 4.95 -12.81 -4.48
C ALA A 154 4.15 -12.68 -3.17
N ALA A 155 4.86 -12.52 -2.06
CA ALA A 155 4.28 -12.49 -0.73
C ALA A 155 4.79 -11.32 0.11
N ILE A 156 4.00 -10.95 1.12
CA ILE A 156 4.47 -10.13 2.23
C ILE A 156 4.69 -10.98 3.48
N ASN A 157 5.60 -10.50 4.33
CA ASN A 157 5.87 -11.07 5.65
C ASN A 157 5.35 -10.09 6.72
N TRP A 158 4.36 -10.52 7.49
CA TRP A 158 3.81 -9.73 8.58
C TRP A 158 4.78 -9.64 9.76
N ILE A 159 4.92 -8.45 10.34
CA ILE A 159 5.81 -8.20 11.50
C ILE A 159 5.03 -8.36 12.81
N ASP A 160 3.81 -7.84 12.86
CA ASP A 160 3.07 -7.65 14.11
C ASP A 160 2.13 -8.81 14.47
N GLY A 161 1.98 -9.80 13.58
CA GLY A 161 0.96 -10.85 13.70
C GLY A 161 1.05 -11.71 14.97
N ASN A 162 2.25 -11.83 15.57
CA ASN A 162 2.48 -12.75 16.69
C ASN A 162 2.87 -12.07 18.01
N ASN A 163 2.84 -10.73 18.10
CA ASN A 163 3.31 -10.04 19.30
C ASN A 163 2.17 -9.37 20.08
N PRO A 164 1.60 -10.03 21.11
CA PRO A 164 0.50 -9.48 21.91
C PRO A 164 0.86 -8.18 22.66
N LYS A 165 2.15 -7.83 22.78
CA LYS A 165 2.60 -6.55 23.34
C LYS A 165 2.50 -5.36 22.36
N LEU A 166 2.49 -5.61 21.06
CA LEU A 166 2.26 -4.58 20.02
C LEU A 166 0.76 -4.43 19.69
N LEU A 167 -0.07 -5.36 20.17
CA LEU A 167 -1.53 -5.24 20.17
C LEU A 167 -2.01 -4.43 21.39
N THR A 168 -1.40 -3.29 21.67
CA THR A 168 -1.98 -2.33 22.62
C THR A 168 -3.31 -1.88 22.05
N HIS A 169 -4.38 -2.42 22.63
CA HIS A 169 -5.77 -2.07 22.33
C HIS A 169 -6.08 -0.70 22.95
N GLU A 170 -5.45 0.34 22.43
CA GLU A 170 -6.11 1.63 22.53
C GLU A 170 -7.25 1.59 21.51
N PRO A 171 -8.52 1.74 21.93
CA PRO A 171 -9.69 1.50 21.08
C PRO A 171 -9.73 2.38 19.83
N TYR A 172 -8.92 3.43 19.78
CA TYR A 172 -8.86 4.41 18.70
C TYR A 172 -7.57 4.35 17.88
N HIS A 173 -6.60 3.51 18.27
CA HIS A 173 -5.33 3.40 17.57
C HIS A 173 -5.16 1.99 16.99
N HIS A 174 -5.06 1.94 15.67
CA HIS A 174 -4.86 0.71 14.93
C HIS A 174 -3.53 0.74 14.20
N GLN A 175 -2.81 -0.38 14.24
CA GLN A 175 -1.54 -0.50 13.54
C GLN A 175 -1.35 -1.85 12.89
N ARG A 176 -0.64 -1.85 11.78
CA ARG A 176 -0.18 -3.05 11.07
C ARG A 176 1.08 -2.76 10.29
N SER A 177 2.01 -3.71 10.34
CA SER A 177 3.26 -3.63 9.60
C SER A 177 3.57 -4.94 8.90
N PHE A 178 4.10 -4.81 7.68
CA PHE A 178 4.55 -5.94 6.87
C PHE A 178 5.76 -5.57 6.03
N ARG A 179 6.44 -6.59 5.50
CA ARG A 179 7.61 -6.46 4.63
C ARG A 179 7.33 -7.11 3.30
N MET A 180 7.72 -6.45 2.22
CA MET A 180 7.80 -7.04 0.90
C MET A 180 9.28 -7.33 0.59
N PRO A 181 9.69 -8.61 0.48
CA PRO A 181 11.03 -8.95 0.00
C PRO A 181 11.25 -8.40 -1.41
N LEU A 182 12.40 -7.77 -1.65
CA LEU A 182 12.78 -7.20 -2.95
C LEU A 182 13.68 -8.14 -3.75
N ASP A 183 14.50 -8.93 -3.05
CA ASP A 183 15.44 -9.88 -3.66
C ASP A 183 14.77 -10.89 -4.62
N SER A 184 13.52 -11.27 -4.35
CA SER A 184 12.81 -12.30 -5.11
C SER A 184 11.96 -11.74 -6.25
N LEU A 185 11.78 -10.42 -6.33
CA LEU A 185 10.93 -9.76 -7.34
C LEU A 185 11.67 -9.51 -8.65
N THR A 186 12.99 -9.41 -8.61
CA THR A 186 13.79 -9.21 -9.81
C THR A 186 14.45 -10.51 -10.23
N SER A 187 14.34 -10.88 -11.51
CA SER A 187 15.22 -11.89 -12.13
C SER A 187 16.67 -11.40 -12.22
N LEU A 188 16.91 -10.13 -11.90
CA LEU A 188 18.22 -9.52 -11.83
C LEU A 188 18.93 -10.02 -10.57
N ASN A 189 19.84 -10.96 -10.75
CA ASN A 189 20.89 -11.32 -9.79
C ASN A 189 21.85 -10.13 -9.52
N ARG A 190 21.34 -8.96 -9.12
CA ARG A 190 22.18 -7.82 -8.75
C ARG A 190 22.00 -7.51 -7.27
N LYS A 191 22.69 -8.31 -6.45
CA LYS A 191 22.96 -7.99 -5.03
C LYS A 191 23.59 -6.59 -4.84
N SER A 192 24.07 -5.94 -5.90
CA SER A 192 24.71 -4.62 -5.89
C SER A 192 23.83 -3.44 -6.32
N ASP A 193 22.62 -3.64 -6.86
CA ASP A 193 21.81 -2.56 -7.46
C ASP A 193 20.74 -1.98 -6.51
N TYR A 194 20.65 -2.44 -5.26
CA TYR A 194 19.85 -1.75 -4.23
C TYR A 194 20.37 -0.37 -3.91
N SER A 195 21.55 -0.02 -4.44
CA SER A 195 22.18 1.29 -4.47
C SER A 195 21.59 2.24 -5.52
N ASN A 196 20.72 1.76 -6.41
CA ASN A 196 20.20 2.48 -7.56
C ASN A 196 18.83 3.10 -7.27
N ASP A 197 18.73 4.42 -7.45
CA ASP A 197 17.51 5.20 -7.25
C ASP A 197 16.40 4.86 -8.26
N ALA A 198 16.69 4.01 -9.25
CA ALA A 198 15.70 3.52 -10.22
C ALA A 198 14.82 2.38 -9.69
N LEU A 199 15.21 1.66 -8.63
CA LEU A 199 14.49 0.45 -8.19
C LEU A 199 13.05 0.79 -7.80
N ILE A 200 12.88 1.65 -6.80
CA ILE A 200 11.59 2.24 -6.43
C ILE A 200 11.71 3.74 -6.70
N LYS A 201 11.05 4.21 -7.75
CA LYS A 201 11.07 5.61 -8.15
C LYS A 201 9.90 6.39 -7.56
N TYR A 202 8.73 5.75 -7.49
CA TYR A 202 7.52 6.32 -6.92
C TYR A 202 6.86 5.36 -5.95
N ILE A 203 6.26 5.93 -4.91
CA ILE A 203 5.48 5.22 -3.91
C ILE A 203 4.18 5.98 -3.64
N HIS A 204 3.11 5.23 -3.43
CA HIS A 204 1.80 5.79 -3.08
C HIS A 204 1.12 4.86 -2.08
N PRO A 205 1.39 5.03 -0.77
CA PRO A 205 0.68 4.27 0.25
C PRO A 205 -0.74 4.81 0.37
N CYS A 206 -1.73 3.93 0.38
CA CYS A 206 -3.15 4.25 0.44
C CYS A 206 -3.84 3.41 1.52
N VAL A 207 -4.98 3.87 2.00
CA VAL A 207 -5.80 3.11 2.95
C VAL A 207 -7.26 3.24 2.57
N ILE A 208 -7.94 2.10 2.55
CA ILE A 208 -9.39 2.00 2.50
C ILE A 208 -9.84 1.63 3.92
N LEU A 209 -10.72 2.43 4.52
CA LEU A 209 -11.35 2.13 5.82
C LEU A 209 -12.85 1.89 5.63
N SER A 210 -13.31 0.70 6.02
CA SER A 210 -14.74 0.36 5.98
C SER A 210 -15.40 0.62 7.34
N PHE A 211 -16.44 1.44 7.33
CA PHE A 211 -17.31 1.77 8.45
C PHE A 211 -18.71 1.20 8.20
N GLY A 212 -18.80 -0.13 8.06
CA GLY A 212 -20.03 -0.79 7.61
C GLY A 212 -20.22 -0.60 6.11
N GLU A 213 -21.30 0.06 5.70
CA GLU A 213 -21.60 0.34 4.29
C GLU A 213 -20.83 1.54 3.72
N ILE A 214 -20.22 2.35 4.59
CA ILE A 214 -19.46 3.55 4.20
C ILE A 214 -17.99 3.21 4.09
N THR A 215 -17.38 3.64 2.99
CA THR A 215 -15.95 3.44 2.74
C THR A 215 -15.26 4.78 2.59
N LEU A 216 -14.19 4.97 3.36
CA LEU A 216 -13.37 6.18 3.33
C LEU A 216 -12.00 5.86 2.71
N TYR A 217 -11.55 6.74 1.81
CA TYR A 217 -10.34 6.57 1.03
C TYR A 217 -9.26 7.57 1.45
N PHE A 218 -8.07 7.09 1.77
CA PHE A 218 -6.95 7.89 2.24
C PHE A 218 -5.72 7.71 1.36
N ALA A 219 -5.11 8.83 0.94
CA ALA A 219 -3.87 8.86 0.16
C ALA A 219 -3.10 10.16 0.44
N PRO A 220 -1.79 10.26 0.12
CA PRO A 220 -1.04 11.50 0.31
C PRO A 220 -1.56 12.62 -0.61
N LYS A 221 -2.11 12.24 -1.77
CA LYS A 221 -2.74 13.11 -2.77
C LYS A 221 -3.82 12.31 -3.49
N HIS A 222 -4.92 12.96 -3.85
CA HIS A 222 -6.05 12.32 -4.55
C HIS A 222 -6.23 12.87 -5.96
N ALA A 223 -6.60 11.98 -6.88
CA ALA A 223 -7.36 12.35 -8.06
C ALA A 223 -8.78 12.76 -7.67
N SER A 224 -9.50 13.44 -8.57
CA SER A 224 -10.93 13.71 -8.40
C SER A 224 -11.70 13.22 -9.63
N PRO A 225 -12.49 12.12 -9.53
CA PRO A 225 -12.76 11.34 -8.32
C PRO A 225 -11.53 10.55 -7.80
N PRO A 226 -11.56 10.04 -6.56
CA PRO A 226 -10.44 9.28 -5.98
C PRO A 226 -10.09 8.07 -6.82
N ASP A 227 -8.82 7.97 -7.20
CA ASP A 227 -8.28 6.89 -8.02
C ASP A 227 -6.81 6.64 -7.68
N PHE A 228 -6.55 5.66 -6.82
CA PHE A 228 -5.19 5.35 -6.35
C PHE A 228 -4.26 4.88 -7.48
N HIS A 229 -4.81 4.36 -8.59
CA HIS A 229 -4.02 3.94 -9.75
C HIS A 229 -3.47 5.10 -10.57
N ASN A 230 -3.95 6.33 -10.35
CA ASN A 230 -3.49 7.50 -11.10
C ASN A 230 -2.12 7.97 -10.62
N SER A 231 -1.09 7.48 -11.30
CA SER A 231 0.31 7.73 -10.96
C SER A 231 0.80 9.17 -11.10
N GLN A 232 -0.02 10.09 -11.62
CA GLN A 232 0.27 11.53 -11.57
C GLN A 232 0.28 12.07 -10.13
N TYR A 233 -0.43 11.40 -9.22
CA TYR A 233 -0.55 11.80 -7.81
C TYR A 233 0.46 11.11 -6.89
N TRP A 234 1.28 10.20 -7.44
CA TRP A 234 2.24 9.44 -6.65
C TRP A 234 3.46 10.29 -6.27
N THR A 235 4.04 9.97 -5.12
CA THR A 235 5.16 10.74 -4.56
C THR A 235 6.48 10.09 -4.97
N PRO A 236 7.51 10.87 -5.36
CA PRO A 236 8.86 10.33 -5.50
C PRO A 236 9.31 9.63 -4.23
N PHE A 237 9.91 8.45 -4.38
CA PHE A 237 10.44 7.73 -3.23
C PHE A 237 11.79 8.34 -2.82
N ASP A 238 11.84 8.92 -1.62
CA ASP A 238 13.08 9.45 -1.06
C ASP A 238 13.83 8.30 -0.38
N ARG A 239 14.64 7.65 -1.20
CA ARG A 239 15.43 6.51 -0.78
C ARG A 239 16.40 6.85 0.35
N LEU A 240 17.03 8.03 0.34
CA LEU A 240 17.96 8.42 1.40
C LEU A 240 17.25 8.59 2.75
N ALA A 241 16.04 9.15 2.74
CA ALA A 241 15.19 9.22 3.93
C ALA A 241 14.71 7.84 4.39
N ALA A 242 14.43 6.93 3.45
CA ALA A 242 13.90 5.60 3.72
C ALA A 242 14.96 4.55 4.10
N LEU A 243 16.25 4.76 3.83
CA LEU A 243 17.28 3.77 4.15
C LEU A 243 17.42 3.58 5.67
N ALA A 244 17.24 2.34 6.12
CA ALA A 244 17.77 1.92 7.41
C ALA A 244 19.31 1.91 7.33
N LYS A 245 19.96 2.59 8.28
CA LYS A 245 21.40 2.46 8.48
C LYS A 245 21.70 1.13 9.15
#